data_AF-A0A9W9RU52-F1
#
_entry.id   AF-A0A9W9RU52-F1
#
_cell.length_a   1.000
_cell.length_b   1.000
_cell.length_c   1.000
_cell.angle_alpha   90.00
_cell.angle_beta   90.00
_cell.angle_gamma   90.00
#
_symmetry.space_group_name_H-M   'P 1'
#
loop_
_entity.id
_entity.type
_entity.pdbx_description
1 polymer ?
#
loop_
_entity_poly.entity_id
_entity_poly.type
_entity_poly.pdbx_seq_one_letter_code
_entity_poly.pdbx_strand_id
1 'polypeptide(L)'
;MRFSSMLVATIFNFLSTFCQQIIGCSLPIEISSIFPQQTVMRDSRIFAPIGPALSTTERTVFGPLGCVVYGYPSTGGVLIKEAADLVDMLFLSVSRSHASQRSPSVDEEDRFCYLMRRTGAKFWPSKEEWIEVKMEMRDITEEEEKVMMYGWPTNGVGVWVLRYGSASQMPRDFGRMSFAMNMDERIQIMREYGATFVEDVTQVEELCDGSF
;
A
#
# COMPACT_ATOMS: atom_id res chain seq x y z
N MET A 1 -3.69 -1.27 -31.76
CA MET A 1 -3.92 0.19 -31.62
C MET A 1 -3.17 0.63 -30.38
N ARG A 2 -2.15 1.49 -30.54
CA ARG A 2 -1.22 1.91 -29.48
C ARG A 2 -1.69 3.26 -28.91
N PHE A 3 -2.43 3.23 -27.81
CA PHE A 3 -2.76 4.42 -27.01
C PHE A 3 -2.57 4.06 -25.53
N SER A 4 -1.33 4.06 -25.05
CA SER A 4 -1.05 3.97 -23.60
C SER A 4 0.26 4.68 -23.21
N SER A 5 1.22 4.80 -24.14
CA SER A 5 2.52 5.44 -23.87
C SER A 5 2.49 6.98 -23.71
N MET A 6 1.44 7.69 -24.15
CA MET A 6 1.42 9.16 -24.08
C MET A 6 0.88 9.72 -22.77
N LEU A 7 0.12 8.97 -21.97
CA LEU A 7 -0.54 9.51 -20.78
C LEU A 7 0.42 9.58 -19.57
N VAL A 8 1.39 8.67 -19.51
CA VAL A 8 2.47 8.66 -18.49
C VAL A 8 3.45 9.82 -18.71
N ALA A 9 3.70 10.22 -19.97
CA ALA A 9 4.56 11.35 -20.28
C ALA A 9 3.96 12.71 -19.84
N THR A 10 2.64 12.83 -19.82
CA THR A 10 1.97 14.09 -19.44
C THR A 10 2.03 14.36 -17.94
N ILE A 11 1.97 13.31 -17.10
CA ILE A 11 2.06 13.45 -15.64
C ILE A 11 3.50 13.80 -15.20
N PHE A 12 4.51 13.21 -15.85
CA PHE A 12 5.92 13.55 -15.59
C PHE A 12 6.30 14.98 -16.04
N ASN A 13 5.74 15.47 -17.16
CA ASN A 13 6.00 16.83 -17.64
C ASN A 13 5.38 17.91 -16.74
N PHE A 14 4.24 17.63 -16.09
CA PHE A 14 3.59 18.61 -15.21
C PHE A 14 4.39 18.87 -13.91
N LEU A 15 5.06 17.84 -13.38
CA LEU A 15 5.98 17.96 -12.23
C LEU A 15 7.25 18.77 -12.60
N SER A 16 7.72 18.68 -13.83
CA SER A 16 8.88 19.45 -14.29
C SER A 16 8.59 20.95 -14.43
N THR A 17 7.37 21.34 -14.84
CA THR A 17 7.02 22.78 -15.00
C THR A 17 6.71 23.44 -13.66
N PHE A 18 6.14 22.70 -12.69
CA PHE A 18 5.88 23.24 -11.35
C PHE A 18 7.18 23.48 -10.55
N CYS A 19 8.21 22.66 -10.79
CA CYS A 19 9.55 22.89 -10.22
C CYS A 19 10.27 24.14 -10.74
N GLN A 20 9.81 24.77 -11.84
CA GLN A 20 10.42 26.00 -12.36
C GLN A 20 9.71 27.31 -11.93
N GLN A 21 8.58 27.24 -11.22
CA GLN A 21 7.82 28.43 -10.81
C GLN A 21 7.93 28.81 -9.32
N ILE A 22 8.64 28.02 -8.49
CA ILE A 22 9.02 28.42 -7.12
C ILE A 22 10.52 28.76 -7.08
N ILE A 23 10.95 29.62 -7.99
CA ILE A 23 12.22 30.36 -7.88
C ILE A 23 11.84 31.83 -7.96
N GLY A 24 11.34 32.36 -6.84
CA GLY A 24 10.73 33.68 -6.83
C GLY A 24 10.57 34.31 -5.45
N CYS A 25 11.36 33.94 -4.45
CA CYS A 25 11.52 34.75 -3.22
C CYS A 25 12.97 34.63 -2.73
N SER A 26 13.73 35.69 -2.96
CA SER A 26 15.05 35.95 -2.41
C SER A 26 14.97 36.38 -0.95
N LEU A 27 15.96 35.98 -0.13
CA LEU A 27 16.88 36.86 0.63
C LEU A 27 17.98 35.98 1.31
N PRO A 28 19.17 36.55 1.60
CA PRO A 28 20.44 35.87 1.43
C PRO A 28 20.99 35.28 2.73
N ILE A 29 21.56 34.08 2.66
CA ILE A 29 22.63 33.69 3.59
C ILE A 29 23.82 33.25 2.74
N GLU A 30 24.84 34.07 2.84
CA GLU A 30 26.17 33.90 2.27
C GLU A 30 26.86 32.72 2.96
N ILE A 31 27.09 31.63 2.22
CA ILE A 31 28.12 30.64 2.58
C ILE A 31 29.01 30.49 1.36
N SER A 32 30.09 31.24 1.38
CA SER A 32 31.17 31.16 0.41
C SER A 32 31.89 29.80 0.52
N SER A 33 32.07 29.20 -0.65
CA SER A 33 33.26 28.43 -1.06
C SER A 33 33.71 27.23 -0.22
N ILE A 34 33.11 26.05 -0.41
CA ILE A 34 33.85 24.77 -0.42
C ILE A 34 33.17 23.77 -1.38
N PHE A 35 33.38 23.89 -2.69
CA PHE A 35 33.23 22.76 -3.60
C PHE A 35 34.29 22.86 -4.70
N PRO A 36 35.31 21.99 -4.71
CA PRO A 36 36.14 21.80 -5.88
C PRO A 36 35.27 21.25 -7.02
N GLN A 37 35.28 21.93 -8.16
CA GLN A 37 34.82 21.37 -9.42
C GLN A 37 35.57 20.06 -9.68
N GLN A 38 34.86 18.95 -9.76
CA GLN A 38 35.39 17.74 -10.37
C GLN A 38 34.45 17.29 -11.48
N THR A 39 34.79 17.72 -12.68
CA THR A 39 34.33 17.14 -13.93
C THR A 39 34.81 15.69 -13.96
N VAL A 40 33.91 14.71 -13.81
CA VAL A 40 34.21 13.31 -14.11
C VAL A 40 33.14 12.75 -15.03
N MET A 41 33.63 12.23 -16.14
CA MET A 41 32.95 11.68 -17.29
C MET A 41 31.87 10.65 -16.92
N ARG A 42 30.80 10.65 -17.72
CA ARG A 42 29.94 9.48 -17.94
C ARG A 42 30.84 8.29 -18.32
N ASP A 43 30.87 7.27 -17.48
CA ASP A 43 31.19 5.92 -17.94
C ASP A 43 30.09 4.96 -17.51
N SER A 44 29.71 4.13 -18.47
CA SER A 44 28.57 3.23 -18.42
C SER A 44 29.07 1.84 -18.05
N ARG A 45 28.25 1.12 -17.27
CA ARG A 45 28.31 -0.33 -16.99
C ARG A 45 29.30 -0.77 -15.91
N ILE A 46 28.86 -0.70 -14.65
CA ILE A 46 29.09 -1.75 -13.66
C ILE A 46 27.78 -1.91 -12.87
N PHE A 47 26.97 -2.93 -13.21
CA PHE A 47 25.91 -3.39 -12.31
C PHE A 47 26.61 -4.05 -11.12
N ALA A 48 26.58 -3.40 -9.96
CA ALA A 48 26.97 -4.04 -8.71
C ALA A 48 25.98 -5.16 -8.38
N PRO A 49 26.41 -6.24 -7.71
CA PRO A 49 25.53 -7.35 -7.35
C PRO A 49 24.40 -6.84 -6.47
N ILE A 50 23.23 -7.46 -6.64
CA ILE A 50 22.02 -7.35 -5.84
C ILE A 50 22.38 -7.08 -4.37
N GLY A 51 21.73 -6.06 -3.79
CA GLY A 51 21.93 -5.64 -2.41
C GLY A 51 21.78 -6.78 -1.38
N PRO A 52 21.99 -6.52 -0.08
CA PRO A 52 21.83 -7.55 0.95
C PRO A 52 20.50 -8.28 0.74
N ALA A 53 20.52 -9.61 0.86
CA ALA A 53 19.34 -10.46 0.70
C ALA A 53 18.12 -9.78 1.34
N LEU A 54 17.07 -9.54 0.56
CA LEU A 54 15.85 -8.87 1.00
C LEU A 54 15.44 -9.49 2.34
N SER A 55 15.56 -8.74 3.44
CA SER A 55 15.22 -9.29 4.74
C SER A 55 13.74 -9.65 4.70
N THR A 56 13.42 -10.93 4.84
CA THR A 56 12.06 -11.50 4.80
C THR A 56 11.25 -11.17 6.06
N THR A 57 11.59 -10.05 6.72
CA THR A 57 11.15 -9.69 8.07
C THR A 57 10.51 -8.31 8.16
N GLU A 58 10.51 -7.51 7.10
CA GLU A 58 9.91 -6.18 7.13
C GLU A 58 8.41 -6.26 7.39
N ARG A 59 7.91 -5.55 8.40
CA ARG A 59 6.46 -5.43 8.67
C ARG A 59 5.88 -4.19 8.03
N THR A 60 6.57 -3.06 8.12
CA THR A 60 6.13 -1.82 7.48
C THR A 60 7.25 -1.19 6.67
N VAL A 61 6.92 -0.77 5.45
CA VAL A 61 7.82 -0.04 4.56
C VAL A 61 7.14 1.26 4.15
N PHE A 62 7.81 2.38 4.39
CA PHE A 62 7.32 3.70 4.01
C PHE A 62 7.90 4.10 2.66
N GLY A 63 7.05 4.59 1.76
CA GLY A 63 7.42 5.09 0.45
C GLY A 63 6.73 6.43 0.14
N PRO A 64 6.99 7.01 -1.04
CA PRO A 64 6.46 8.31 -1.42
C PRO A 64 4.93 8.41 -1.43
N LEU A 65 4.24 7.27 -1.59
CA LEU A 65 2.79 7.18 -1.71
C LEU A 65 2.10 6.63 -0.45
N GLY A 66 2.82 6.45 0.65
CA GLY A 66 2.28 5.95 1.92
C GLY A 66 3.07 4.77 2.48
N CYS A 67 2.36 3.83 3.10
CA CYS A 67 2.96 2.68 3.76
C CYS A 67 2.43 1.37 3.15
N VAL A 68 3.33 0.39 2.99
CA VAL A 68 2.97 -1.01 2.73
C VAL A 68 3.18 -1.79 4.02
N VAL A 69 2.16 -2.53 4.42
CA VAL A 69 2.23 -3.44 5.58
C VAL A 69 2.29 -4.88 5.07
N TYR A 70 3.17 -5.68 5.66
CA TYR A 70 3.35 -7.09 5.37
C TYR A 70 3.03 -7.95 6.58
N GLY A 71 2.39 -9.09 6.35
CA GLY A 71 2.20 -10.16 7.33
C GLY A 71 2.66 -11.49 6.75
N TYR A 72 3.29 -12.32 7.58
CA TYR A 72 3.90 -13.58 7.15
C TYR A 72 3.23 -14.77 7.85
N PRO A 73 2.14 -15.32 7.30
CA PRO A 73 1.44 -16.43 7.94
C PRO A 73 2.31 -17.71 7.94
N SER A 74 2.13 -18.54 8.96
CA SER A 74 2.85 -19.81 9.12
C SER A 74 2.59 -20.82 8.01
N THR A 75 1.45 -20.69 7.33
CA THR A 75 1.08 -21.46 6.13
C THR A 75 1.94 -21.15 4.90
N GLY A 76 2.81 -20.13 4.98
CA GLY A 76 3.61 -19.63 3.87
C GLY A 76 2.90 -18.53 3.08
N GLY A 77 3.61 -17.94 2.12
CA GLY A 77 3.15 -16.75 1.39
C GLY A 77 3.28 -15.46 2.19
N VAL A 78 2.59 -14.41 1.74
CA VAL A 78 2.63 -13.07 2.33
C VAL A 78 1.30 -12.35 2.18
N LEU A 79 0.81 -11.73 3.25
CA LEU A 79 -0.28 -10.76 3.20
C LEU A 79 0.29 -9.38 2.95
N ILE A 80 -0.23 -8.68 1.95
CA ILE A 80 0.22 -7.34 1.56
C ILE A 80 -0.96 -6.39 1.64
N LYS A 81 -0.86 -5.41 2.52
CA LYS A 81 -1.75 -4.25 2.56
C LYS A 81 -1.04 -3.08 1.92
N GLU A 82 -1.39 -2.82 0.67
CA GLU A 82 -0.93 -1.65 -0.06
C GLU A 82 -1.63 -0.40 0.42
N ALA A 83 -0.92 0.74 0.38
CA ALA A 83 -1.44 2.05 0.74
C ALA A 83 -2.22 2.04 2.08
N ALA A 84 -1.63 1.42 3.11
CA ALA A 84 -2.20 1.39 4.45
C ALA A 84 -2.41 2.82 4.96
N ASP A 85 -3.66 3.17 5.26
CA ASP A 85 -4.03 4.49 5.76
C ASP A 85 -3.96 4.57 7.29
N LEU A 86 -4.36 5.71 7.85
CA LEU A 86 -4.33 5.93 9.30
C LEU A 86 -5.18 4.91 10.07
N VAL A 87 -6.36 4.57 9.57
CA VAL A 87 -7.28 3.63 10.23
C VAL A 87 -6.71 2.21 10.17
N ASP A 88 -6.09 1.81 9.05
CA ASP A 88 -5.40 0.52 8.96
C ASP A 88 -4.25 0.41 9.95
N MET A 89 -3.43 1.48 10.06
CA MET A 89 -2.31 1.50 10.99
C MET A 89 -2.76 1.39 12.45
N LEU A 90 -3.82 2.10 12.82
CA LEU A 90 -4.40 2.04 14.16
C LEU A 90 -5.01 0.66 14.45
N PHE A 91 -5.75 0.08 13.49
CA PHE A 91 -6.36 -1.23 13.62
C PHE A 91 -5.32 -2.34 13.79
N LEU A 92 -4.22 -2.27 13.04
CA LEU A 92 -3.11 -3.23 13.09
C LEU A 92 -2.12 -2.95 14.23
N SER A 93 -2.32 -1.86 14.99
CA SER A 93 -1.40 -1.41 16.04
C SER A 93 0.05 -1.29 15.56
N VAL A 94 0.25 -0.80 14.32
CA VAL A 94 1.59 -0.54 13.75
C VAL A 94 1.98 0.92 13.91
N SER A 95 3.29 1.18 13.92
CA SER A 95 3.82 2.55 14.00
C SER A 95 3.46 3.35 12.75
N ARG A 96 3.03 4.59 12.97
CA ARG A 96 2.65 5.54 11.90
C ARG A 96 3.83 6.32 11.33
N SER A 97 4.96 6.31 12.02
CA SER A 97 6.11 7.17 11.71
C SER A 97 7.41 6.41 11.49
N HIS A 98 7.50 5.14 11.90
CA HIS A 98 8.72 4.35 11.84
C HIS A 98 8.45 2.97 11.28
N ALA A 99 9.35 2.49 10.43
CA ALA A 99 9.34 1.12 9.97
C ALA A 99 9.45 0.14 11.15
N SER A 100 8.77 -0.99 11.06
CA SER A 100 8.83 -2.08 12.03
C SER A 100 9.15 -3.41 11.35
N GLN A 101 9.57 -4.37 12.16
CA GLN A 101 9.85 -5.74 11.74
C GLN A 101 8.75 -6.68 12.24
N ARG A 102 8.65 -7.84 11.60
CA ARG A 102 7.73 -8.92 11.96
C ARG A 102 8.02 -9.47 13.36
N SER A 103 7.03 -10.11 13.97
CA SER A 103 7.29 -10.78 15.26
C SER A 103 8.16 -12.02 15.03
N PRO A 104 9.11 -12.33 15.92
CA PRO A 104 9.80 -13.63 15.90
C PRO A 104 8.89 -14.77 16.35
N SER A 105 7.77 -14.48 17.03
CA SER A 105 6.80 -15.46 17.49
C SER A 105 5.81 -15.78 16.39
N VAL A 106 5.77 -17.05 15.97
CA VAL A 106 4.87 -17.54 14.91
C VAL A 106 3.41 -17.27 15.27
N ASP A 107 3.01 -17.57 16.51
CA ASP A 107 1.62 -17.36 16.94
C ASP A 107 1.21 -15.88 16.97
N GLU A 108 2.14 -14.98 17.31
CA GLU A 108 1.88 -13.54 17.24
C GLU A 108 1.77 -13.04 15.81
N GLU A 109 2.62 -13.57 14.92
CA GLU A 109 2.59 -13.24 13.50
C GLU A 109 1.29 -13.73 12.84
N ASP A 110 0.84 -14.94 13.16
CA ASP A 110 -0.42 -15.48 12.65
C ASP A 110 -1.63 -14.69 13.13
N ARG A 111 -1.65 -14.27 14.41
CA ARG A 111 -2.67 -13.35 14.91
C ARG A 111 -2.65 -12.00 14.20
N PHE A 112 -1.46 -11.49 13.89
CA PHE A 112 -1.32 -10.26 13.11
C PHE A 112 -1.84 -10.44 11.67
N CYS A 113 -1.52 -11.56 11.02
CA CYS A 113 -2.03 -11.92 9.70
C CYS A 113 -3.56 -12.04 9.67
N TYR A 114 -4.15 -12.61 10.73
CA TYR A 114 -5.60 -12.62 10.89
C TYR A 114 -6.20 -11.21 10.91
N LEU A 115 -5.58 -10.26 11.62
CA LEU A 115 -6.00 -8.85 11.60
C LEU A 115 -5.79 -8.20 10.22
N MET A 116 -4.71 -8.53 9.51
CA MET A 116 -4.47 -8.01 8.17
C MET A 116 -5.56 -8.41 7.17
N ARG A 117 -6.05 -9.65 7.21
CA ARG A 117 -7.19 -10.05 6.37
C ARG A 117 -8.41 -9.16 6.61
N ARG A 118 -8.65 -8.78 7.87
CA ARG A 118 -9.73 -7.88 8.29
C ARG A 118 -9.55 -6.42 7.85
N THR A 119 -8.42 -6.03 7.24
CA THR A 119 -8.26 -4.72 6.59
C THR A 119 -8.39 -4.78 5.07
N GLY A 120 -8.62 -5.96 4.49
CA GLY A 120 -8.61 -6.16 3.04
C GLY A 120 -7.21 -6.32 2.45
N ALA A 121 -6.23 -6.71 3.27
CA ALA A 121 -4.92 -7.12 2.77
C ALA A 121 -5.06 -8.33 1.84
N LYS A 122 -4.27 -8.36 0.76
CA LYS A 122 -4.29 -9.44 -0.22
C LYS A 122 -3.23 -10.46 0.08
N PHE A 123 -3.57 -11.74 -0.06
CA PHE A 123 -2.61 -12.82 0.02
C PHE A 123 -1.88 -12.99 -1.31
N TRP A 124 -0.58 -13.21 -1.25
CA TRP A 124 0.28 -13.50 -2.38
C TRP A 124 1.15 -14.72 -2.05
N PRO A 125 1.41 -15.63 -3.01
CA PRO A 125 2.30 -16.77 -2.77
C PRO A 125 3.73 -16.34 -2.43
N SER A 126 4.18 -15.17 -2.93
CA SER A 126 5.47 -14.57 -2.61
C SER A 126 5.46 -13.06 -2.85
N LYS A 127 6.47 -12.34 -2.33
CA LYS A 127 6.64 -10.91 -2.64
C LYS A 127 7.03 -10.71 -4.11
N GLU A 128 7.76 -11.66 -4.67
CA GLU A 128 8.23 -11.69 -6.04
C GLU A 128 7.04 -11.71 -7.01
N GLU A 129 6.06 -12.57 -6.79
CA GLU A 129 4.85 -12.61 -7.62
C GLU A 129 4.03 -11.32 -7.56
N TRP A 130 3.94 -10.71 -6.37
CA TRP A 130 3.33 -9.39 -6.24
C TRP A 130 4.10 -8.32 -7.04
N ILE A 131 5.43 -8.34 -6.97
CA ILE A 131 6.29 -7.42 -7.73
C ILE A 131 6.13 -7.64 -9.23
N GLU A 132 6.08 -8.89 -9.70
CA GLU A 132 5.87 -9.21 -11.12
C GLU A 132 4.55 -8.63 -11.65
N VAL A 133 3.46 -8.74 -10.88
CA VAL A 133 2.19 -8.09 -11.22
C VAL A 133 2.32 -6.57 -11.22
N LYS A 134 2.99 -5.98 -10.22
CA LYS A 134 3.17 -4.51 -10.14
C LYS A 134 4.05 -3.93 -11.24
N MET A 135 4.99 -4.72 -11.73
CA MET A 135 5.88 -4.34 -12.82
C MET A 135 5.32 -4.73 -14.19
N GLU A 136 4.05 -5.18 -14.27
CA GLU A 136 3.38 -5.62 -15.50
C GLU A 136 4.17 -6.72 -16.23
N MET A 137 4.94 -7.52 -15.48
CA MET A 137 5.65 -8.69 -15.99
C MET A 137 4.75 -9.92 -16.08
N ARG A 138 3.65 -9.93 -15.32
CA ARG A 138 2.58 -10.93 -15.34
C ARG A 138 1.22 -10.24 -15.29
N ASP A 139 0.23 -10.79 -15.99
CA ASP A 139 -1.16 -10.36 -15.88
C ASP A 139 -1.74 -10.69 -14.49
N ILE A 140 -2.48 -9.74 -13.92
CA ILE A 140 -3.22 -9.93 -12.68
C ILE A 140 -4.40 -10.89 -12.92
N THR A 141 -4.65 -11.82 -12.00
CA THR A 141 -5.84 -12.67 -12.06
C THR A 141 -7.09 -11.90 -11.60
N GLU A 142 -8.28 -12.35 -11.99
CA GLU A 142 -9.54 -11.72 -11.56
C GLU A 142 -9.67 -11.65 -10.03
N GLU A 143 -9.24 -12.70 -9.32
CA GLU A 143 -9.25 -12.74 -7.86
C GLU A 143 -8.24 -11.75 -7.25
N GLU A 144 -7.03 -11.66 -7.81
CA GLU A 144 -6.02 -10.69 -7.37
C GLU A 144 -6.45 -9.24 -7.68
N GLU A 145 -7.31 -9.02 -8.67
CA GLU A 145 -7.77 -7.68 -9.06
C GLU A 145 -8.86 -7.15 -8.11
N LYS A 146 -9.67 -8.03 -7.51
CA LYS A 146 -10.75 -7.68 -6.58
C LYS A 146 -10.27 -6.73 -5.48
N VAL A 147 -11.03 -5.68 -5.20
CA VAL A 147 -10.73 -4.74 -4.12
C VAL A 147 -11.76 -4.91 -3.02
N MET A 148 -11.27 -5.35 -1.86
CA MET A 148 -12.07 -5.61 -0.67
C MET A 148 -11.69 -4.62 0.42
N MET A 149 -12.70 -4.07 1.09
CA MET A 149 -12.49 -3.24 2.27
C MET A 149 -13.55 -3.55 3.32
N TYR A 150 -13.10 -3.59 4.57
CA TYR A 150 -13.94 -3.92 5.72
C TYR A 150 -13.97 -2.74 6.71
N GLY A 151 -15.16 -2.46 7.22
CA GLY A 151 -15.40 -1.49 8.27
C GLY A 151 -15.96 -2.20 9.49
N TRP A 152 -15.26 -2.09 10.62
CA TRP A 152 -15.61 -2.76 11.87
C TRP A 152 -16.23 -1.75 12.85
N PRO A 153 -17.55 -1.80 13.08
CA PRO A 153 -18.22 -0.82 13.93
C PRO A 153 -17.69 -0.86 15.38
N THR A 154 -17.63 0.31 16.03
CA THR A 154 -17.16 0.40 17.43
C THR A 154 -18.05 -0.38 18.42
N ASN A 155 -19.32 -0.61 18.06
CA ASN A 155 -20.24 -1.41 18.88
C ASN A 155 -19.91 -2.93 18.85
N GLY A 156 -19.00 -3.37 17.99
CA GLY A 156 -18.55 -4.76 17.88
C GLY A 156 -19.53 -5.70 17.18
N VAL A 157 -20.63 -5.18 16.62
CA VAL A 157 -21.67 -5.98 15.95
C VAL A 157 -21.51 -5.90 14.44
N GLY A 158 -21.30 -7.06 13.81
CA GLY A 158 -21.20 -7.21 12.37
C GLY A 158 -20.01 -6.52 11.73
N VAL A 159 -20.08 -6.40 10.40
CA VAL A 159 -19.06 -5.81 9.55
C VAL A 159 -19.68 -5.17 8.33
N TRP A 160 -19.15 -4.02 7.94
CA TRP A 160 -19.44 -3.41 6.64
C TRP A 160 -18.44 -3.90 5.62
N VAL A 161 -18.93 -4.35 4.47
CA VAL A 161 -18.10 -4.90 3.41
C VAL A 161 -18.31 -4.11 2.13
N LEU A 162 -17.21 -3.60 1.57
CA LEU A 162 -17.18 -2.92 0.28
C LEU A 162 -16.43 -3.79 -0.72
N ARG A 163 -17.04 -4.00 -1.89
CA ARG A 163 -16.57 -4.93 -2.92
C ARG A 163 -16.47 -4.24 -4.27
N TYR A 164 -15.34 -4.39 -4.92
CA TYR A 164 -15.18 -4.10 -6.34
C TYR A 164 -14.49 -5.28 -7.02
N GLY A 165 -14.92 -5.61 -8.23
CA GLY A 165 -14.29 -6.65 -9.04
C GLY A 165 -12.88 -6.26 -9.50
N SER A 166 -12.59 -4.97 -9.57
CA SER A 166 -11.28 -4.45 -9.96
C SER A 166 -11.04 -3.02 -9.52
N ALA A 167 -9.77 -2.58 -9.59
CA ALA A 167 -9.40 -1.19 -9.33
C ALA A 167 -10.06 -0.20 -10.32
N SER A 168 -10.40 -0.65 -11.54
CA SER A 168 -11.05 0.20 -12.55
C SER A 168 -12.53 0.50 -12.24
N GLN A 169 -13.18 -0.33 -11.42
CA GLN A 169 -14.55 -0.11 -10.95
C GLN A 169 -14.63 0.88 -9.77
N MET A 170 -13.50 1.19 -9.15
CA MET A 170 -13.46 2.10 -8.01
C MET A 170 -13.85 3.53 -8.42
N PRO A 171 -14.65 4.24 -7.61
CA PRO A 171 -14.95 5.65 -7.83
C PRO A 171 -13.69 6.50 -7.92
N ARG A 172 -13.70 7.55 -8.76
CA ARG A 172 -12.54 8.44 -8.95
C ARG A 172 -12.08 9.13 -7.66
N ASP A 173 -13.01 9.34 -6.73
CA ASP A 173 -12.78 9.99 -5.44
C ASP A 173 -12.50 9.00 -4.31
N PHE A 174 -12.27 7.70 -4.59
CA PHE A 174 -12.08 6.67 -3.57
C PHE A 174 -10.95 6.99 -2.56
N GLY A 175 -9.96 7.80 -2.97
CA GLY A 175 -8.93 8.31 -2.07
C GLY A 175 -9.47 9.06 -0.84
N ARG A 176 -10.74 9.50 -0.83
CA ARG A 176 -11.42 10.04 0.36
C ARG A 176 -11.36 9.09 1.56
N MET A 177 -11.30 7.78 1.31
CA MET A 177 -11.25 6.77 2.36
C MET A 177 -10.03 6.93 3.30
N SER A 178 -8.88 7.36 2.76
CA SER A 178 -7.64 7.50 3.54
C SER A 178 -7.68 8.67 4.52
N PHE A 179 -8.67 9.57 4.41
CA PHE A 179 -8.88 10.69 5.32
C PHE A 179 -9.73 10.34 6.54
N ALA A 180 -10.33 9.15 6.59
CA ALA A 180 -11.03 8.70 7.79
C ALA A 180 -10.06 8.66 8.99
N MET A 181 -10.50 9.15 10.14
CA MET A 181 -9.68 9.15 11.35
C MET A 181 -9.93 7.93 12.23
N ASN A 182 -11.06 7.24 12.02
CA ASN A 182 -11.49 6.07 12.78
C ASN A 182 -12.38 5.15 11.92
N MET A 183 -12.72 3.97 12.46
CA MET A 183 -13.53 2.98 11.76
C MET A 183 -14.97 3.46 11.48
N ASP A 184 -15.59 4.23 12.37
CA ASP A 184 -16.97 4.68 12.16
C ASP A 184 -17.06 5.72 11.03
N GLU A 185 -16.10 6.65 10.95
CA GLU A 185 -15.95 7.56 9.81
C GLU A 185 -15.67 6.81 8.50
N ARG A 186 -14.77 5.81 8.54
CA ARG A 186 -14.52 4.94 7.39
C ARG A 186 -15.80 4.25 6.94
N ILE A 187 -16.58 3.69 7.86
CA ILE A 187 -17.87 3.04 7.58
C ILE A 187 -18.84 4.04 6.94
N GLN A 188 -18.91 5.28 7.42
CA GLN A 188 -19.76 6.30 6.81
C GLN A 188 -19.40 6.55 5.34
N ILE A 189 -18.11 6.66 5.02
CA ILE A 189 -17.64 6.81 3.63
C ILE A 189 -17.91 5.54 2.82
N MET A 190 -17.67 4.35 3.39
CA MET A 190 -17.95 3.06 2.73
C MET A 190 -19.42 2.93 2.32
N ARG A 191 -20.36 3.45 3.13
CA ARG A 191 -21.79 3.44 2.83
C ARG A 191 -22.13 4.28 1.61
N GLU A 192 -21.46 5.42 1.42
CA GLU A 192 -21.62 6.25 0.22
C GLU A 192 -21.16 5.51 -1.05
N TYR A 193 -20.23 4.58 -0.90
CA TYR A 193 -19.71 3.72 -1.95
C TYR A 193 -20.47 2.39 -2.13
N GLY A 194 -21.61 2.21 -1.45
CA GLY A 194 -22.45 1.03 -1.61
C GLY A 194 -22.01 -0.18 -0.80
N ALA A 195 -21.26 0.02 0.28
CA ALA A 195 -20.94 -1.07 1.21
C ALA A 195 -22.20 -1.69 1.81
N THR A 196 -22.16 -3.01 2.01
CA THR A 196 -23.24 -3.79 2.61
C THR A 196 -22.90 -4.17 4.05
N PHE A 197 -23.90 -4.17 4.93
CA PHE A 197 -23.76 -4.63 6.30
C PHE A 197 -24.04 -6.13 6.41
N VAL A 198 -23.18 -6.84 7.14
CA VAL A 198 -23.33 -8.25 7.46
C VAL A 198 -23.26 -8.40 8.97
N GLU A 199 -24.32 -8.91 9.59
CA GLU A 199 -24.41 -9.03 11.05
C GLU A 199 -23.53 -10.18 11.58
N ASP A 200 -23.55 -11.33 10.90
CA ASP A 200 -22.73 -12.49 11.23
C ASP A 200 -21.47 -12.52 10.37
N VAL A 201 -20.31 -12.26 10.98
CA VAL A 201 -19.02 -12.21 10.30
C VAL A 201 -18.67 -13.53 9.61
N THR A 202 -19.20 -14.66 10.10
CA THR A 202 -18.98 -15.99 9.49
C THR A 202 -19.69 -16.16 8.15
N GLN A 203 -20.60 -15.25 7.79
CA GLN A 203 -21.23 -15.20 6.46
C GLN A 203 -20.42 -14.41 5.44
N VAL A 204 -19.32 -13.77 5.86
CA VAL A 204 -18.39 -13.10 4.94
C VAL A 204 -17.40 -14.12 4.43
N GLU A 205 -17.72 -14.75 3.30
CA GLU A 205 -16.92 -15.81 2.66
C GLU A 205 -15.44 -15.40 2.54
N GLU A 206 -15.18 -14.14 2.18
CA GLU A 206 -13.83 -13.62 1.95
C GLU A 206 -12.98 -13.50 3.23
N LEU A 207 -13.61 -13.62 4.41
CA LEU A 207 -12.94 -13.68 5.71
C LEU A 207 -12.88 -15.11 6.27
N CYS A 208 -13.63 -16.04 5.69
CA CYS A 208 -13.73 -17.42 6.15
C CYS A 208 -12.69 -18.35 5.52
N ASP A 209 -12.06 -17.92 4.42
CA ASP A 209 -10.95 -18.65 3.78
C ASP A 209 -9.67 -18.57 4.63
N GLY A 210 -9.68 -19.40 5.68
CA GLY A 210 -8.59 -19.64 6.60
C GLY A 210 -8.47 -21.13 6.93
N SER A 211 -8.62 -22.01 5.94
CA SER A 211 -8.20 -23.41 6.09
C SER A 211 -6.69 -23.42 6.35
N PHE A 212 -6.34 -23.74 7.60
CA PHE A 212 -5.01 -23.88 8.17
C PHE A 212 -4.13 -24.89 7.42
#